data_AF-A0A2S7YZG7-F1
#
_entry.id   AF-A0A2S7YZG7-F1
#
_cell.length_a   1.000
_cell.length_b   1.000
_cell.length_c   1.000
_cell.angle_alpha   90.00
_cell.angle_beta   90.00
_cell.angle_gamma   90.00
#
_symmetry.space_group_name_H-M   'P 1'
#
loop_
_entity.id
_entity.type
_entity.pdbx_description
1 polymer ?
#
loop_
_entity_poly.entity_id
_entity_poly.type
_entity_poly.pdbx_seq_one_letter_code
_entity_poly.pdbx_strand_id
1 'polypeptide(L)'
;MADNTLTLKFDEISAMALIEKVGKGIILPIVNDAGKSAYAIAVAHGFQGSEQDWLNSLRGPKGDKGSAEETAQILKKDGEFLKSVKGPKGDAGSAEKAAELLKSKNIYLENTKVDTILTKLIETLSESGYIADATFRQLEYTQPRTGQDYIDLTGEPHFKVAINDGEKREFESDNMRVAIEPFGPKNIELKYYDLNDNEQLTLIIRGTNATPDKAETATNGVVYKKFGDDLEIDVSNYDGTSVFNFGPSAWTVSNEAHITIKTNKKVVLLLNDASINNNQSAPIIDQYSKMSVNEPTLIIFKAVNSDTHMLIGFDNADGTHTYAYTRGRDLYITWDSTQNKYVNSATETL
;
A
#
# COMPACT_ATOMS: atom_id res chain seq x y z
N MET A 1 22.33 28.24 14.26
CA MET A 1 23.19 27.04 14.25
C MET A 1 22.42 25.96 14.97
N ALA A 2 22.12 24.84 14.30
CA ALA A 2 21.43 23.72 14.95
C ALA A 2 22.37 23.10 15.98
N ASP A 3 21.84 22.78 17.15
CA ASP A 3 22.57 22.09 18.20
C ASP A 3 22.76 20.62 17.81
N ASN A 4 23.98 20.25 17.41
CA ASN A 4 24.36 18.89 17.02
C ASN A 4 24.80 18.04 18.23
N THR A 5 24.28 18.29 19.44
CA THR A 5 24.61 17.44 20.60
C THR A 5 23.77 16.16 20.62
N LEU A 6 24.45 15.01 20.55
CA LEU A 6 23.87 13.71 20.85
C LEU A 6 23.86 13.49 22.36
N THR A 7 22.68 13.48 22.98
CA THR A 7 22.52 13.17 24.40
C THR A 7 22.17 11.69 24.58
N LEU A 8 23.03 10.93 25.27
CA LEU A 8 22.78 9.54 25.63
C LEU A 8 22.52 9.43 27.14
N LYS A 9 21.41 8.78 27.52
CA LYS A 9 21.08 8.51 28.93
C LYS A 9 21.38 7.04 29.23
N PHE A 10 22.27 6.80 30.18
CA PHE A 10 22.57 5.46 30.69
C PHE A 10 22.03 5.33 32.12
N ASP A 11 21.50 4.17 32.48
CA ASP A 11 21.24 3.83 33.88
C ASP A 11 22.56 3.58 34.63
N GLU A 12 22.54 3.56 35.96
CA GLU A 12 23.73 3.40 36.81
C GLU A 12 24.55 2.14 36.47
N ILE A 13 23.88 1.04 36.11
CA ILE A 13 24.54 -0.24 35.81
C ILE A 13 25.25 -0.14 34.44
N SER A 14 24.56 0.43 33.44
CA SER A 14 25.11 0.67 32.11
C SER A 14 26.24 1.71 32.11
N ALA A 15 26.18 2.72 32.97
CA ALA A 15 27.22 3.73 33.13
C ALA A 15 28.52 3.14 33.68
N MET A 16 28.43 2.22 34.65
CA MET A 16 29.60 1.54 35.23
C MET A 16 30.34 0.65 34.22
N ALA A 17 29.61 -0.04 33.34
CA ALA A 17 30.21 -0.85 32.27
C ALA A 17 30.97 -0.01 31.22
N LEU A 18 30.65 1.28 31.12
CA LEU A 18 31.28 2.21 30.19
C LEU A 18 32.55 2.86 30.78
N ILE A 19 32.61 3.04 32.10
CA ILE A 19 33.79 3.58 32.81
C ILE A 19 35.02 2.71 32.57
N GLU A 20 34.85 1.39 32.47
CA GLU A 20 35.95 0.45 32.20
C GLU A 20 36.53 0.57 30.77
N LYS A 21 35.83 1.28 29.86
CA LYS A 21 36.23 1.51 28.46
C LYS A 21 36.72 2.94 28.19
N VAL A 22 36.82 3.80 29.20
CA VAL A 22 37.30 5.18 29.04
C VAL A 22 38.75 5.17 28.53
N GLY A 23 38.99 5.78 27.36
CA GLY A 23 40.28 5.80 26.67
C GLY A 23 40.44 4.75 25.57
N LYS A 24 39.46 3.86 25.37
CA LYS A 24 39.37 2.95 24.21
C LYS A 24 38.15 3.33 23.37
N GLY A 25 38.26 3.26 22.04
CA GLY A 25 37.14 3.54 21.15
C GLY A 25 35.93 2.66 21.48
N ILE A 26 34.82 3.27 21.87
CA ILE A 26 33.55 2.56 22.12
C ILE A 26 32.89 2.37 20.75
N ILE A 27 32.97 1.15 20.21
CA ILE A 27 32.22 0.77 19.01
C ILE A 27 30.85 0.28 19.47
N LEU A 28 29.81 1.08 19.19
CA LEU A 28 28.42 0.65 19.35
C LEU A 28 28.02 -0.13 18.09
N PRO A 29 27.55 -1.39 18.19
CA PRO A 29 27.26 -2.24 17.02
C PRO A 29 25.93 -1.89 16.33
N ILE A 30 25.72 -0.62 15.97
CA ILE A 30 24.50 -0.18 15.27
C ILE A 30 24.80 0.54 13.93
N VAL A 31 26.07 0.79 13.56
CA VAL A 31 26.35 1.61 12.35
C VAL A 31 27.51 1.10 11.48
N ASN A 32 27.70 -0.23 11.33
CA ASN A 32 28.74 -0.74 10.42
C ASN A 32 28.23 -1.33 9.09
N ASP A 33 26.93 -1.61 8.95
CA ASP A 33 26.41 -2.25 7.72
C ASP A 33 25.33 -1.45 6.98
N ALA A 34 24.92 -0.29 7.50
CA ALA A 34 24.13 0.65 6.71
C ALA A 34 25.09 1.41 5.77
N GLY A 35 25.30 0.87 4.57
CA GLY A 35 25.97 1.61 3.50
C GLY A 35 25.36 3.01 3.37
N LYS A 36 26.19 4.02 3.13
CA LYS A 36 25.72 5.40 2.93
C LYS A 36 24.61 5.40 1.87
N SER A 37 23.49 6.05 2.15
CA SER A 37 22.46 6.24 1.13
C SER A 37 23.05 6.95 -0.08
N ALA A 38 22.51 6.69 -1.27
CA ALA A 38 22.98 7.32 -2.50
C ALA A 38 22.92 8.87 -2.42
N TYR A 39 21.93 9.42 -1.71
CA TYR A 39 21.86 10.84 -1.38
C TYR A 39 23.01 11.31 -0.46
N ALA A 40 23.34 10.55 0.60
CA ALA A 40 24.47 10.87 1.47
C ALA A 40 25.82 10.85 0.72
N ILE A 41 25.94 10.01 -0.31
CA ILE A 41 27.07 10.01 -1.23
C ILE A 41 27.03 11.28 -2.11
N ALA A 42 25.87 11.63 -2.70
CA ALA A 42 25.73 12.83 -3.53
C ALA A 42 26.08 14.13 -2.77
N VAL A 43 25.64 14.26 -1.51
CA VAL A 43 26.00 15.39 -0.63
C VAL A 43 27.50 15.41 -0.34
N ALA A 44 28.10 14.24 -0.05
CA ALA A 44 29.55 14.13 0.13
C ALA A 44 30.35 14.50 -1.14
N HIS A 45 29.72 14.40 -2.32
CA HIS A 45 30.26 14.80 -3.61
C HIS A 45 29.81 16.20 -4.08
N GLY A 46 29.24 17.01 -3.19
CA GLY A 46 28.99 18.44 -3.43
C GLY A 46 27.58 18.79 -3.93
N PHE A 47 26.63 17.85 -3.91
CA PHE A 47 25.23 18.17 -4.16
C PHE A 47 24.68 19.09 -3.05
N GLN A 48 24.04 20.19 -3.45
CA GLN A 48 23.39 21.14 -2.54
C GLN A 48 21.89 21.14 -2.82
N GLY A 49 21.10 20.64 -1.86
CA GLY A 49 19.66 20.51 -1.99
C GLY A 49 19.12 19.42 -1.08
N SER A 50 17.81 19.33 -0.96
CA SER A 50 17.15 18.24 -0.23
C SER A 50 17.30 16.90 -0.99
N GLU A 51 17.02 15.80 -0.31
CA GLU A 51 16.96 14.48 -0.96
C GLU A 51 15.93 14.43 -2.09
N GLN A 52 14.82 15.16 -1.94
CA GLN A 52 13.81 15.27 -2.99
C GLN A 52 14.34 16.05 -4.20
N ASP A 53 15.11 17.13 -3.99
CA ASP A 53 15.78 17.85 -5.09
C ASP A 53 16.77 16.94 -5.81
N TRP A 54 17.47 16.08 -5.07
CA TRP A 54 18.38 15.10 -5.64
C TRP A 54 17.63 14.04 -6.46
N LEU A 55 16.55 13.46 -5.94
CA LEU A 55 15.71 12.51 -6.69
C LEU A 55 15.12 13.14 -7.95
N ASN A 56 14.68 14.40 -7.86
CA ASN A 56 14.20 15.17 -9.01
C ASN A 56 15.33 15.45 -10.01
N SER A 57 16.58 15.61 -9.56
CA SER A 57 17.75 15.77 -10.44
C SER A 57 18.14 14.48 -11.18
N LEU A 58 17.83 13.31 -10.60
CA LEU A 58 18.04 12.01 -11.24
C LEU A 58 16.98 11.70 -12.30
N ARG A 59 15.81 12.35 -12.21
CA ARG A 59 14.78 12.28 -13.23
C ARG A 59 15.30 13.01 -14.48
N GLY A 60 15.73 12.23 -15.48
CA GLY A 60 16.10 12.79 -16.77
C GLY A 60 14.98 13.69 -17.31
N PRO A 61 15.30 14.76 -18.05
CA PRO A 61 14.26 15.55 -18.69
C PRO A 61 13.36 14.62 -19.51
N LYS A 62 12.05 14.88 -19.48
CA LYS A 62 11.12 14.25 -20.41
C LYS A 62 11.71 14.45 -21.81
N GLY A 63 12.02 13.36 -22.51
CA GLY A 63 12.56 13.46 -23.86
C GLY A 63 11.64 14.37 -24.67
N ASP A 64 12.21 15.41 -25.26
CA ASP A 64 11.44 16.30 -26.12
C ASP A 64 10.76 15.44 -27.18
N LYS A 65 9.49 15.74 -27.47
CA LYS A 65 8.79 15.13 -28.59
C LYS A 65 9.61 15.49 -29.83
N GLY A 66 10.35 14.54 -30.38
CA GLY A 66 11.20 14.78 -31.54
C GLY A 66 10.38 15.42 -32.66
N SER A 67 10.67 16.68 -32.97
CA SER A 67 10.10 17.34 -34.13
C SER A 67 10.84 16.85 -35.37
N ALA A 68 10.09 16.31 -36.32
CA ALA A 68 10.64 15.96 -37.63
C ALA A 68 11.25 17.20 -38.32
N GLU A 69 10.69 18.38 -38.05
CA GLU A 69 11.17 19.67 -38.57
C GLU A 69 12.55 20.08 -38.04
N GLU A 70 12.84 19.89 -36.75
CA GLU A 70 14.19 20.13 -36.17
C GLU A 70 15.24 19.16 -36.72
N THR A 71 14.88 17.88 -36.84
CA THR A 71 15.76 16.85 -37.41
C THR A 71 16.09 17.16 -38.87
N ALA A 72 15.14 17.66 -39.66
CA ALA A 72 15.38 18.03 -41.06
C ALA A 72 16.26 19.28 -41.22
N GLN A 73 16.17 20.26 -40.31
CA GLN A 73 17.03 21.44 -40.31
C GLN A 73 18.49 21.08 -40.00
N ILE A 74 18.73 20.17 -39.03
CA ILE A 74 20.08 19.72 -38.65
C ILE A 74 20.77 18.95 -39.78
N LEU A 75 20.03 18.11 -40.52
CA LEU A 75 20.57 17.31 -41.61
C LEU A 75 20.74 18.07 -42.95
N LYS A 76 20.36 19.35 -43.05
CA LYS A 76 20.36 20.14 -44.30
C LYS A 76 19.72 19.40 -45.48
N LYS A 77 18.65 18.66 -45.22
CA LYS A 77 17.90 17.91 -46.23
C LYS A 77 16.65 18.68 -46.59
N ASP A 78 16.31 18.62 -47.87
CA ASP A 78 15.13 19.22 -48.48
C ASP A 78 13.83 18.50 -48.07
N GLY A 79 12.69 19.10 -48.43
CA GLY A 79 11.35 18.71 -47.97
C GLY A 79 10.92 17.28 -48.29
N GLU A 80 11.69 16.53 -49.09
CA GLU A 80 11.47 15.10 -49.33
C GLU A 80 11.90 14.22 -48.14
N PHE A 81 12.94 14.59 -47.39
CA PHE A 81 13.33 13.85 -46.18
C PHE A 81 12.24 13.96 -45.10
N LEU A 82 11.61 15.13 -44.95
CA LEU A 82 10.47 15.33 -44.05
C LEU A 82 9.27 14.42 -44.35
N LYS A 83 9.09 14.04 -45.62
CA LYS A 83 8.02 13.10 -46.03
C LYS A 83 8.37 11.64 -45.75
N SER A 84 9.66 11.29 -45.60
CA SER A 84 10.09 9.91 -45.31
C SER A 84 10.23 9.60 -43.82
N VAL A 85 10.52 10.59 -42.97
CA VAL A 85 10.54 10.43 -41.50
C VAL A 85 9.16 10.58 -40.84
N LYS A 86 8.24 11.29 -41.49
CA LYS A 86 6.82 11.27 -41.09
C LYS A 86 6.25 9.97 -41.63
N GLY A 87 6.31 8.90 -40.84
CA GLY A 87 5.46 7.73 -41.08
C GLY A 87 4.04 8.22 -41.36
N PRO A 88 3.27 7.57 -42.25
CA PRO A 88 1.93 8.06 -42.61
C PRO A 88 1.20 8.42 -41.33
N LYS A 89 0.64 9.64 -41.24
CA LYS A 89 -0.27 10.00 -40.16
C LYS A 89 -1.30 8.87 -40.15
N GLY A 90 -1.33 8.10 -39.06
CA GLY A 90 -2.27 6.97 -38.94
C GLY A 90 -3.66 7.48 -39.33
N ASP A 91 -4.33 6.75 -40.23
CA ASP A 91 -5.52 7.24 -40.90
C ASP A 91 -6.49 7.88 -39.89
N ALA A 92 -7.05 9.04 -40.23
CA ALA A 92 -8.22 9.65 -39.57
C ALA A 92 -9.48 8.81 -39.85
N GLY A 93 -9.37 7.51 -39.55
CA GLY A 93 -10.37 6.49 -39.82
C GLY A 93 -10.78 5.78 -38.55
N SER A 94 -10.04 5.85 -37.44
CA SER A 94 -10.47 5.20 -36.20
C SER A 94 -11.54 6.02 -35.47
N ALA A 95 -11.37 7.34 -35.38
CA ALA A 95 -12.30 8.23 -34.69
C ALA A 95 -13.61 8.37 -35.49
N GLU A 96 -13.51 8.62 -36.79
CA GLU A 96 -14.65 8.77 -37.68
C GLU A 96 -15.47 7.46 -37.75
N LYS A 97 -14.81 6.30 -37.89
CA LYS A 97 -15.51 5.00 -37.85
C LYS A 97 -16.11 4.72 -36.47
N ALA A 98 -15.42 5.07 -35.38
CA ALA A 98 -15.98 4.93 -34.03
C ALA A 98 -17.22 5.82 -33.85
N ALA A 99 -17.20 7.04 -34.36
CA ALA A 99 -18.35 7.94 -34.35
C ALA A 99 -19.52 7.39 -35.18
N GLU A 100 -19.25 6.81 -36.36
CA GLU A 100 -20.26 6.14 -37.17
C GLU A 100 -20.85 4.91 -36.46
N LEU A 101 -20.03 4.10 -35.81
CA LEU A 101 -20.47 2.94 -35.03
C LEU A 101 -21.35 3.37 -33.85
N LEU A 102 -20.96 4.39 -33.08
CA LEU A 102 -21.77 4.91 -31.98
C LEU A 102 -23.11 5.46 -32.49
N LYS A 103 -23.10 6.23 -33.59
CA LYS A 103 -24.34 6.71 -34.23
C LYS A 103 -25.22 5.57 -34.73
N SER A 104 -24.65 4.47 -35.25
CA SER A 104 -25.39 3.28 -35.68
C SER A 104 -26.11 2.56 -34.53
N LYS A 105 -25.70 2.83 -33.28
CA LYS A 105 -26.33 2.35 -32.05
C LYS A 105 -27.27 3.40 -31.43
N ASN A 106 -27.63 4.45 -32.17
CA ASN A 106 -28.43 5.59 -31.70
C ASN A 106 -27.80 6.38 -30.55
N ILE A 107 -26.47 6.36 -30.44
CA ILE A 107 -25.74 7.14 -29.43
C ILE A 107 -25.40 8.51 -30.03
N TYR A 108 -25.86 9.57 -29.36
CA TYR A 108 -25.61 10.94 -29.80
C TYR A 108 -24.15 11.37 -29.52
N LEU A 109 -23.57 12.11 -30.48
CA LEU A 109 -22.27 12.74 -30.38
C LEU A 109 -22.38 14.19 -30.86
N GLU A 110 -21.87 15.13 -30.07
CA GLU A 110 -21.84 16.56 -30.42
C GLU A 110 -20.87 16.85 -31.59
N ASN A 111 -19.78 16.07 -31.73
CA ASN A 111 -18.80 16.19 -32.81
C ASN A 111 -17.98 14.88 -32.96
N THR A 112 -17.07 14.82 -33.94
CA THR A 112 -16.25 13.63 -34.25
C THR A 112 -14.81 13.73 -33.72
N LYS A 113 -14.54 14.62 -32.76
CA LYS A 113 -13.23 14.68 -32.10
C LYS A 113 -13.03 13.43 -31.24
N VAL A 114 -11.77 13.01 -31.16
CA VAL A 114 -11.34 11.82 -30.40
C VAL A 114 -11.86 11.88 -28.96
N ASP A 115 -11.72 13.02 -28.28
CA ASP A 115 -12.12 13.16 -26.87
C ASP A 115 -13.64 13.05 -26.68
N THR A 116 -14.44 13.63 -27.57
CA THR A 116 -15.90 13.51 -27.55
C THR A 116 -16.34 12.06 -27.76
N ILE A 117 -15.69 11.34 -28.67
CA ILE A 117 -15.97 9.91 -28.93
C ILE A 117 -15.57 9.06 -27.71
N LEU A 118 -14.40 9.32 -27.13
CA LEU A 118 -13.88 8.58 -25.98
C LEU A 118 -14.77 8.79 -24.75
N THR A 119 -15.15 10.04 -24.49
CA THR A 119 -16.08 10.41 -23.39
C THR A 119 -17.39 9.66 -23.53
N LYS A 120 -18.00 9.70 -24.73
CA LYS A 120 -19.29 9.05 -24.95
C LYS A 120 -19.21 7.52 -24.90
N LEU A 121 -18.10 6.95 -25.33
CA LEU A 121 -17.85 5.51 -25.20
C LEU A 121 -17.74 5.11 -23.72
N ILE A 122 -16.99 5.87 -22.92
CA ILE A 122 -16.87 5.64 -21.47
C ILE A 122 -18.25 5.73 -20.81
N GLU A 123 -19.02 6.81 -21.03
CA GLU A 123 -20.39 6.95 -20.51
C GLU A 123 -21.27 5.74 -20.85
N THR A 124 -21.28 5.34 -22.12
CA THR A 124 -22.12 4.22 -22.59
C THR A 124 -21.70 2.90 -21.95
N LEU A 125 -20.39 2.64 -21.82
CA LEU A 125 -19.87 1.42 -21.21
C LEU A 125 -20.09 1.40 -19.69
N SER A 126 -20.04 2.57 -19.02
CA SER A 126 -20.41 2.71 -17.61
C SER A 126 -21.91 2.48 -17.39
N GLU A 127 -22.79 3.09 -18.18
CA GLU A 127 -24.25 2.92 -18.09
C GLU A 127 -24.70 1.47 -18.32
N SER A 128 -23.99 0.74 -19.17
CA SER A 128 -24.26 -0.67 -19.46
C SER A 128 -23.59 -1.64 -18.48
N GLY A 129 -22.88 -1.13 -17.46
CA GLY A 129 -22.22 -1.92 -16.42
C GLY A 129 -20.99 -2.68 -16.90
N TYR A 130 -20.43 -2.34 -18.07
CA TYR A 130 -19.25 -2.99 -18.65
C TYR A 130 -17.93 -2.42 -18.11
N ILE A 131 -17.89 -1.13 -17.80
CA ILE A 131 -16.84 -0.59 -16.94
C ILE A 131 -17.28 -0.92 -15.53
N ALA A 132 -16.85 -2.09 -15.02
CA ALA A 132 -16.85 -2.32 -13.59
C ALA A 132 -16.10 -1.16 -12.95
N ASP A 133 -16.62 -0.59 -11.85
CA ASP A 133 -15.89 0.38 -11.04
C ASP A 133 -14.47 -0.16 -10.88
N ALA A 134 -13.51 0.51 -11.53
CA ALA A 134 -12.14 0.04 -11.55
C ALA A 134 -11.72 -0.06 -10.09
N THR A 135 -11.41 -1.28 -9.67
CA THR A 135 -11.13 -1.61 -8.29
C THR A 135 -10.01 -0.69 -7.81
N PHE A 136 -10.31 0.16 -6.82
CA PHE A 136 -9.36 1.15 -6.31
C PHE A 136 -8.10 0.40 -5.88
N ARG A 137 -6.93 0.67 -6.49
CA ARG A 137 -5.68 -0.01 -6.11
C ARG A 137 -4.92 0.85 -5.09
N GLN A 138 -5.18 0.64 -3.80
CA GLN A 138 -4.42 1.24 -2.70
C GLN A 138 -2.92 1.08 -2.92
N LEU A 139 -2.21 2.16 -2.64
CA LEU A 139 -0.76 2.19 -2.57
C LEU A 139 -0.23 1.22 -1.52
N GLU A 140 0.85 0.56 -1.88
CA GLU A 140 1.72 -0.10 -0.92
C GLU A 140 2.53 0.96 -0.15
N TYR A 141 2.83 0.66 1.11
CA TYR A 141 3.68 1.50 1.93
C TYR A 141 4.53 0.64 2.86
N THR A 142 5.74 1.09 3.15
CA THR A 142 6.54 0.51 4.24
C THR A 142 6.27 1.27 5.53
N GLN A 143 6.05 0.55 6.62
CA GLN A 143 5.90 1.15 7.95
C GLN A 143 7.11 2.06 8.25
N PRO A 144 6.90 3.36 8.55
CA PRO A 144 8.01 4.27 8.87
C PRO A 144 8.73 3.84 10.14
N ARG A 145 10.04 4.10 10.22
CA ARG A 145 10.81 3.90 11.45
C ARG A 145 10.55 5.03 12.44
N THR A 146 10.74 4.80 13.74
CA THR A 146 10.66 5.88 14.73
C THR A 146 11.60 7.03 14.37
N GLY A 147 11.07 8.25 14.36
CA GLY A 147 11.75 9.48 13.96
C GLY A 147 11.78 9.73 12.46
N GLN A 148 11.34 8.79 11.62
CA GLN A 148 11.26 8.98 10.17
C GLN A 148 10.18 10.01 9.82
N ASP A 149 10.51 11.00 9.01
CA ASP A 149 9.67 12.14 8.65
C ASP A 149 9.06 12.02 7.25
N TYR A 150 9.01 10.80 6.71
CA TYR A 150 8.37 10.50 5.43
C TYR A 150 7.75 9.09 5.39
N ILE A 151 6.80 8.89 4.49
CA ILE A 151 6.29 7.59 4.04
C ILE A 151 6.61 7.44 2.56
N ASP A 152 7.17 6.31 2.17
CA ASP A 152 7.31 5.94 0.76
C ASP A 152 6.08 5.13 0.34
N LEU A 153 5.36 5.64 -0.67
CA LEU A 153 4.17 5.04 -1.25
C LEU A 153 4.50 4.51 -2.65
N THR A 154 4.04 3.31 -2.98
CA THR A 154 4.29 2.67 -4.28
C THR A 154 3.00 2.10 -4.87
N GLY A 155 2.80 2.19 -6.18
CA GLY A 155 1.58 1.70 -6.84
C GLY A 155 1.32 2.34 -8.20
N GLU A 156 0.07 2.33 -8.66
CA GLU A 156 -0.30 2.93 -9.96
C GLU A 156 -0.81 4.37 -9.81
N PRO A 157 -0.40 5.30 -10.69
CA PRO A 157 -0.75 6.72 -10.63
C PRO A 157 -2.19 7.03 -11.03
N HIS A 158 -3.14 7.00 -10.08
CA HIS A 158 -4.56 7.31 -10.35
C HIS A 158 -5.30 8.08 -9.23
N PHE A 159 -4.61 8.56 -8.19
CA PHE A 159 -5.24 9.18 -7.01
C PHE A 159 -4.45 10.34 -6.43
N LYS A 160 -5.11 11.10 -5.57
CA LYS A 160 -4.45 12.05 -4.65
C LYS A 160 -4.41 11.45 -3.25
N VAL A 161 -3.39 11.79 -2.47
CA VAL A 161 -3.29 11.38 -1.06
C VAL A 161 -3.12 12.57 -0.13
N ALA A 162 -3.64 12.48 1.09
CA ALA A 162 -3.41 13.45 2.16
C ALA A 162 -3.03 12.74 3.46
N ILE A 163 -2.15 13.38 4.24
CA ILE A 163 -1.74 12.92 5.57
C ILE A 163 -2.43 13.77 6.62
N ASN A 164 -3.15 13.17 7.57
CA ASN A 164 -3.77 13.84 8.72
C ASN A 164 -4.56 15.10 8.31
N ASP A 165 -5.40 14.99 7.28
CA ASP A 165 -6.15 16.11 6.67
C ASP A 165 -5.29 17.26 6.10
N GLY A 166 -4.02 16.97 5.79
CA GLY A 166 -3.08 17.88 5.18
C GLY A 166 -3.29 18.11 3.68
N GLU A 167 -2.25 18.63 3.02
CA GLU A 167 -2.29 18.92 1.59
C GLU A 167 -2.46 17.64 0.76
N LYS A 168 -3.38 17.70 -0.21
CA LYS A 168 -3.60 16.63 -1.18
C LYS A 168 -2.48 16.66 -2.22
N ARG A 169 -1.83 15.53 -2.43
CA ARG A 169 -0.80 15.35 -3.46
C ARG A 169 -1.20 14.29 -4.46
N GLU A 170 -1.16 14.64 -5.73
CA GLU A 170 -1.40 13.69 -6.82
C GLU A 170 -0.23 12.70 -6.92
N PHE A 171 -0.55 11.42 -7.01
CA PHE A 171 0.43 10.36 -7.22
C PHE A 171 0.75 10.29 -8.71
N GLU A 172 1.76 11.04 -9.15
CA GLU A 172 2.11 11.22 -10.57
C GLU A 172 3.01 10.10 -11.16
N SER A 173 3.60 9.25 -10.32
CA SER A 173 4.51 8.17 -10.73
C SER A 173 4.27 6.90 -9.94
N ASP A 174 5.01 5.83 -10.25
CA ASP A 174 4.95 4.52 -9.56
C ASP A 174 5.40 4.55 -8.10
N ASN A 175 6.09 5.61 -7.68
CA ASN A 175 6.56 5.83 -6.33
C ASN A 175 6.35 7.31 -5.92
N MET A 176 6.05 7.58 -4.65
CA MET A 176 5.96 8.93 -4.09
C MET A 176 6.40 8.94 -2.63
N ARG A 177 7.28 9.89 -2.30
CA ARG A 177 7.63 10.18 -0.92
C ARG A 177 6.73 11.26 -0.34
N VAL A 178 6.06 10.93 0.75
CA VAL A 178 5.11 11.79 1.43
C VAL A 178 5.67 12.19 2.78
N ALA A 179 6.08 13.45 2.93
CA ALA A 179 6.49 14.01 4.21
C ALA A 179 5.40 13.86 5.29
N ILE A 180 5.81 13.52 6.50
CA ILE A 180 4.99 13.36 7.70
C ILE A 180 5.67 14.04 8.89
N GLU A 181 4.93 14.29 9.97
CA GLU A 181 5.58 14.56 11.25
C GLU A 181 6.48 13.37 11.64
N PRO A 182 7.65 13.60 12.28
CA PRO A 182 8.55 12.53 12.68
C PRO A 182 7.79 11.40 13.37
N PHE A 183 7.86 10.23 12.75
CA PHE A 183 7.00 9.13 13.10
C PHE A 183 7.24 8.69 14.53
N GLY A 184 6.19 8.66 15.33
CA GLY A 184 6.28 8.47 16.77
C GLY A 184 4.99 7.85 17.28
N PRO A 185 4.55 8.12 18.52
CA PRO A 185 3.42 7.42 19.14
C PRO A 185 2.06 7.77 18.53
N LYS A 186 1.98 8.79 17.68
CA LYS A 186 0.74 9.21 17.02
C LYS A 186 0.49 8.36 15.78
N ASN A 187 -0.77 7.97 15.58
CA ASN A 187 -1.22 7.39 14.33
C ASN A 187 -1.17 8.43 13.22
N ILE A 188 -1.02 7.95 12.00
CA ILE A 188 -1.11 8.74 10.78
C ILE A 188 -2.32 8.25 9.99
N GLU A 189 -3.18 9.18 9.63
CA GLU A 189 -4.28 8.95 8.69
C GLU A 189 -3.78 9.28 7.28
N LEU A 190 -3.71 8.27 6.43
CA LEU A 190 -3.43 8.39 5.01
C LEU A 190 -4.77 8.28 4.25
N LYS A 191 -5.27 9.42 3.78
CA LYS A 191 -6.54 9.52 3.04
C LYS A 191 -6.28 9.49 1.55
N TYR A 192 -7.07 8.73 0.81
CA TYR A 192 -7.04 8.60 -0.64
C TYR A 192 -8.24 9.33 -1.25
N TYR A 193 -7.98 10.05 -2.32
CA TYR A 193 -9.00 10.75 -3.09
C TYR A 193 -8.90 10.37 -4.56
N ASP A 194 -10.04 10.35 -5.24
CA ASP A 194 -10.05 10.34 -6.70
C ASP A 194 -9.48 11.67 -7.25
N LEU A 195 -9.27 11.74 -8.57
CA LEU A 195 -8.76 12.95 -9.22
C LEU A 195 -9.74 14.14 -9.09
N ASN A 196 -11.02 13.88 -8.78
CA ASN A 196 -12.07 14.87 -8.55
C ASN A 196 -12.23 15.28 -7.08
N ASP A 197 -11.27 14.92 -6.22
CA ASP A 197 -11.23 15.29 -4.80
C ASP A 197 -12.24 14.58 -3.88
N ASN A 198 -12.91 13.52 -4.34
CA ASN A 198 -13.79 12.69 -3.52
C ASN A 198 -12.98 11.67 -2.70
N GLU A 199 -13.18 11.63 -1.39
CA GLU A 199 -12.51 10.64 -0.52
C GLU A 199 -13.00 9.22 -0.84
N GLN A 200 -12.06 8.31 -1.04
CA GLN A 200 -12.33 6.91 -1.38
C GLN A 200 -12.00 5.97 -0.22
N LEU A 201 -10.88 6.21 0.47
CA LEU A 201 -10.34 5.32 1.49
C LEU A 201 -9.54 6.12 2.52
N THR A 202 -9.63 5.72 3.80
CA THR A 202 -8.73 6.22 4.86
C THR A 202 -7.99 5.05 5.48
N LEU A 203 -6.66 5.10 5.44
CA LEU A 203 -5.75 4.11 6.02
C LEU A 203 -5.10 4.65 7.29
N ILE A 204 -5.09 3.88 8.37
CA ILE A 204 -4.45 4.28 9.64
C ILE A 204 -3.09 3.59 9.80
N ILE A 205 -2.01 4.35 9.67
CA ILE A 205 -0.62 3.92 9.93
C ILE A 205 -0.31 4.18 11.41
N ARG A 206 -0.22 3.10 12.21
CA ARG A 206 -0.08 3.20 13.67
C ARG A 206 1.28 3.71 14.11
N GLY A 207 1.29 4.65 15.05
CA GLY A 207 2.52 5.20 15.61
C GLY A 207 3.44 4.19 16.29
N THR A 208 4.75 4.45 16.30
CA THR A 208 5.73 3.68 17.09
C THR A 208 5.72 4.08 18.56
N ASN A 209 5.73 3.08 19.45
CA ASN A 209 5.59 3.23 20.92
C ASN A 209 4.20 3.66 21.40
N ALA A 210 3.15 3.54 20.59
CA ALA A 210 1.80 3.50 21.14
C ALA A 210 1.77 2.40 22.22
N THR A 211 1.55 2.78 23.47
CA THR A 211 1.39 1.80 24.54
C THR A 211 -0.01 1.22 24.36
N PRO A 212 -0.14 -0.10 24.18
CA PRO A 212 -1.45 -0.70 24.02
C PRO A 212 -2.24 -0.56 25.32
N ASP A 213 -3.54 -0.29 25.20
CA ASP A 213 -4.44 -0.24 26.35
C ASP A 213 -4.49 -1.59 27.05
N LYS A 214 -4.38 -2.66 26.26
CA LYS A 214 -4.24 -4.05 26.72
C LYS A 214 -3.31 -4.80 25.80
N ALA A 215 -2.49 -5.67 26.37
CA ALA A 215 -1.66 -6.61 25.62
C ALA A 215 -1.79 -8.00 26.24
N GLU A 216 -1.86 -9.02 25.40
CA GLU A 216 -1.92 -10.42 25.82
C GLU A 216 -1.10 -11.28 24.85
N THR A 217 -0.39 -12.27 25.38
CA THR A 217 0.26 -13.29 24.57
C THR A 217 -0.44 -14.61 24.85
N ALA A 218 -1.10 -15.16 23.82
CA ALA A 218 -1.75 -16.44 23.91
C ALA A 218 -0.72 -17.58 24.01
N THR A 219 -1.14 -18.72 24.52
CA THR A 219 -0.29 -19.91 24.71
C THR A 219 0.28 -20.46 23.41
N ASN A 220 -0.36 -20.18 22.27
CA ASN A 220 0.10 -20.53 20.93
C ASN A 220 1.11 -19.53 20.33
N GLY A 221 1.53 -18.53 21.11
CA GLY A 221 2.54 -17.53 20.71
C GLY A 221 2.00 -16.31 19.97
N VAL A 222 0.68 -16.22 19.71
CA VAL A 222 0.07 -15.02 19.12
C VAL A 222 0.05 -13.89 20.14
N VAL A 223 0.46 -12.69 19.72
CA VAL A 223 0.45 -11.49 20.56
C VAL A 223 -0.67 -10.56 20.10
N TYR A 224 -1.56 -10.21 21.01
CA TYR A 224 -2.67 -9.29 20.80
C TYR A 224 -2.37 -7.96 21.49
N LYS A 225 -2.67 -6.85 20.83
CA LYS A 225 -2.57 -5.50 21.39
C LYS A 225 -3.80 -4.68 21.02
N LYS A 226 -4.46 -4.08 22.01
CA LYS A 226 -5.64 -3.23 21.83
C LYS A 226 -5.25 -1.75 21.87
N PHE A 227 -5.80 -0.96 20.96
CA PHE A 227 -5.61 0.49 20.86
C PHE A 227 -6.95 1.19 20.60
N GLY A 228 -7.56 1.75 21.63
CA GLY A 228 -8.95 2.19 21.58
C GLY A 228 -9.85 1.01 21.23
N ASP A 229 -10.55 1.09 20.11
CA ASP A 229 -11.37 -0.01 19.61
C ASP A 229 -10.60 -0.99 18.71
N ASP A 230 -9.43 -0.59 18.21
CA ASP A 230 -8.66 -1.34 17.22
C ASP A 230 -7.81 -2.46 17.81
N LEU A 231 -7.51 -3.47 16.99
CA LEU A 231 -6.79 -4.67 17.40
C LEU A 231 -5.60 -4.96 16.47
N GLU A 232 -4.40 -4.99 17.04
CA GLU A 232 -3.20 -5.49 16.37
C GLU A 232 -2.94 -6.94 16.81
N ILE A 233 -2.69 -7.82 15.84
CA ILE A 233 -2.41 -9.24 16.04
C ILE A 233 -1.07 -9.58 15.40
N ASP A 234 -0.07 -9.92 16.20
CA ASP A 234 1.24 -10.37 15.72
C ASP A 234 1.33 -11.90 15.82
N VAL A 235 1.45 -12.55 14.65
CA VAL A 235 1.51 -14.00 14.51
C VAL A 235 2.93 -14.52 14.24
N SER A 236 3.95 -13.66 14.38
CA SER A 236 5.36 -14.02 14.13
C SER A 236 5.84 -15.19 14.99
N ASN A 237 5.28 -15.37 16.18
CA ASN A 237 5.63 -16.45 17.11
C ASN A 237 4.57 -17.56 17.19
N TYR A 238 3.58 -17.55 16.29
CA TYR A 238 2.55 -18.58 16.25
C TYR A 238 3.14 -19.98 16.05
N ASP A 239 2.59 -20.95 16.80
CA ASP A 239 3.08 -22.34 16.88
C ASP A 239 2.80 -23.18 15.62
N GLY A 240 1.90 -22.74 14.73
CA GLY A 240 1.55 -23.43 13.50
C GLY A 240 0.67 -24.68 13.67
N THR A 241 0.17 -24.96 14.88
CA THR A 241 -0.56 -26.20 15.20
C THR A 241 -1.87 -25.98 15.95
N SER A 242 -1.96 -24.94 16.77
CA SER A 242 -3.16 -24.59 17.52
C SER A 242 -4.16 -23.84 16.65
N VAL A 243 -5.47 -23.97 16.90
CA VAL A 243 -6.46 -23.12 16.22
C VAL A 243 -6.17 -21.65 16.55
N PHE A 244 -6.12 -20.80 15.51
CA PHE A 244 -5.93 -19.36 15.63
C PHE A 244 -7.26 -18.68 15.95
N ASN A 245 -7.25 -17.66 16.80
CA ASN A 245 -8.41 -16.84 17.12
C ASN A 245 -8.12 -15.38 16.78
N PHE A 246 -9.12 -14.66 16.24
CA PHE A 246 -8.97 -13.25 15.86
C PHE A 246 -8.98 -12.29 17.05
N GLY A 247 -9.25 -12.77 18.26
CA GLY A 247 -9.09 -11.97 19.48
C GLY A 247 -9.07 -12.84 20.74
N PRO A 248 -8.54 -12.30 21.86
CA PRO A 248 -8.58 -13.01 23.14
C PRO A 248 -10.00 -13.23 23.64
N SER A 249 -10.23 -14.36 24.30
CA SER A 249 -11.56 -14.73 24.81
C SER A 249 -12.09 -13.77 25.89
N ALA A 250 -11.19 -13.06 26.57
CA ALA A 250 -11.52 -12.11 27.64
C ALA A 250 -11.73 -10.66 27.16
N TRP A 251 -11.52 -10.37 25.86
CA TRP A 251 -11.53 -8.99 25.35
C TRP A 251 -12.81 -8.72 24.56
N THR A 252 -13.49 -7.62 24.84
CA THR A 252 -14.52 -7.08 23.95
C THR A 252 -13.84 -6.35 22.79
N VAL A 253 -14.25 -6.66 21.56
CA VAL A 253 -13.78 -6.02 20.32
C VAL A 253 -14.99 -5.41 19.63
N SER A 254 -14.90 -4.14 19.26
CA SER A 254 -15.99 -3.44 18.55
C SER A 254 -16.13 -4.00 17.14
N ASN A 255 -17.35 -4.05 16.60
CA ASN A 255 -17.58 -4.44 15.20
C ASN A 255 -17.01 -3.40 14.21
N GLU A 256 -16.74 -2.18 14.68
CA GLU A 256 -16.12 -1.12 13.88
C GLU A 256 -14.58 -1.14 13.97
N ALA A 257 -14.01 -2.04 14.78
CA ALA A 257 -12.57 -2.12 14.99
C ALA A 257 -11.83 -2.43 13.69
N HIS A 258 -10.75 -1.68 13.44
CA HIS A 258 -9.78 -2.08 12.45
C HIS A 258 -8.87 -3.16 13.04
N ILE A 259 -8.81 -4.31 12.37
CA ILE A 259 -7.96 -5.43 12.76
C ILE A 259 -6.75 -5.45 11.85
N THR A 260 -5.55 -5.48 12.42
CA THR A 260 -4.30 -5.55 11.67
C THR A 260 -3.52 -6.80 12.05
N ILE A 261 -3.27 -7.68 11.09
CA ILE A 261 -2.46 -8.89 11.28
C ILE A 261 -1.05 -8.66 10.74
N LYS A 262 -0.04 -9.00 11.54
CA LYS A 262 1.39 -8.82 11.23
C LYS A 262 2.17 -10.10 11.42
N THR A 263 3.19 -10.27 10.58
CA THR A 263 4.17 -11.35 10.71
C THR A 263 5.50 -10.90 10.12
N ASN A 264 6.60 -11.46 10.62
CA ASN A 264 7.94 -11.32 10.02
C ASN A 264 8.41 -12.60 9.30
N LYS A 265 7.56 -13.63 9.24
CA LYS A 265 7.86 -14.92 8.63
C LYS A 265 6.62 -15.50 7.96
N LYS A 266 6.81 -16.48 7.08
CA LYS A 266 5.68 -17.21 6.48
C LYS A 266 4.91 -17.98 7.56
N VAL A 267 3.59 -17.80 7.62
CA VAL A 267 2.69 -18.39 8.61
C VAL A 267 1.43 -18.93 7.93
N VAL A 268 1.03 -20.14 8.31
CA VAL A 268 -0.27 -20.74 7.94
C VAL A 268 -1.16 -20.74 9.18
N LEU A 269 -2.14 -19.84 9.23
CA LEU A 269 -3.08 -19.71 10.34
C LEU A 269 -4.20 -20.74 10.20
N LEU A 270 -4.37 -21.58 11.23
CA LEU A 270 -5.37 -22.64 11.25
C LEU A 270 -6.70 -22.11 11.79
N LEU A 271 -7.75 -22.15 10.98
CA LEU A 271 -9.07 -21.59 11.29
C LEU A 271 -10.15 -22.66 11.41
N ASN A 272 -11.11 -22.41 12.31
CA ASN A 272 -12.39 -23.12 12.40
C ASN A 272 -13.48 -22.17 12.91
N ASP A 273 -14.71 -22.66 13.08
CA ASP A 273 -15.85 -21.83 13.54
C ASP A 273 -15.60 -21.13 14.89
N ALA A 274 -14.71 -21.65 15.75
CA ALA A 274 -14.35 -20.99 17.00
C ALA A 274 -13.45 -19.76 16.79
N SER A 275 -12.70 -19.70 15.69
CA SER A 275 -11.73 -18.62 15.41
C SER A 275 -12.35 -17.23 15.38
N ILE A 276 -13.60 -17.10 14.90
CA ILE A 276 -14.32 -15.83 14.82
C ILE A 276 -15.06 -15.47 16.11
N ASN A 277 -15.14 -16.39 17.08
CA ASN A 277 -15.91 -16.20 18.28
C ASN A 277 -14.98 -15.95 19.47
N ASN A 278 -15.34 -14.99 20.32
CA ASN A 278 -14.90 -14.94 21.72
C ASN A 278 -16.14 -15.02 22.61
N ASN A 279 -15.96 -14.92 23.93
CA ASN A 279 -17.06 -14.97 24.91
C ASN A 279 -18.10 -13.83 24.77
N GLN A 280 -18.14 -13.13 23.64
CA GLN A 280 -19.19 -12.18 23.25
C GLN A 280 -20.40 -12.92 22.67
N SER A 281 -21.54 -12.24 22.65
CA SER A 281 -22.78 -12.76 22.04
C SER A 281 -22.77 -12.74 20.51
N ALA A 282 -21.85 -11.97 19.91
CA ALA A 282 -21.66 -11.86 18.47
C ALA A 282 -20.20 -12.22 18.11
N PRO A 283 -19.95 -12.68 16.87
CA PRO A 283 -18.59 -12.89 16.38
C PRO A 283 -17.71 -11.64 16.50
N ILE A 284 -16.44 -11.82 16.80
CA ILE A 284 -15.41 -10.76 16.78
C ILE A 284 -15.23 -10.23 15.37
N ILE A 285 -15.30 -11.13 14.39
CA ILE A 285 -15.20 -10.80 12.98
C ILE A 285 -16.35 -11.42 12.20
N ASP A 286 -16.73 -10.72 11.15
CA ASP A 286 -17.74 -11.10 10.18
C ASP A 286 -17.34 -10.62 8.77
N GLN A 287 -18.31 -10.67 7.85
CA GLN A 287 -18.13 -10.24 6.46
C GLN A 287 -17.88 -8.75 6.26
N TYR A 288 -18.18 -7.91 7.27
CA TYR A 288 -18.02 -6.45 7.24
C TYR A 288 -16.78 -5.98 8.02
N SER A 289 -16.05 -6.91 8.63
CA SER A 289 -14.90 -6.58 9.46
C SER A 289 -13.77 -5.99 8.62
N LYS A 290 -13.18 -4.93 9.16
CA LYS A 290 -12.12 -4.15 8.52
C LYS A 290 -10.75 -4.74 8.83
N MET A 291 -10.38 -5.81 8.13
CA MET A 291 -9.15 -6.55 8.40
C MET A 291 -8.06 -6.24 7.37
N SER A 292 -6.92 -5.78 7.85
CA SER A 292 -5.71 -5.51 7.07
C SER A 292 -4.60 -6.50 7.42
N VAL A 293 -3.79 -6.90 6.44
CA VAL A 293 -2.61 -7.73 6.64
C VAL A 293 -1.39 -6.98 6.13
N ASN A 294 -0.41 -6.72 7.00
CA ASN A 294 0.75 -5.89 6.64
C ASN A 294 1.70 -6.56 5.65
N GLU A 295 1.80 -7.90 5.68
CA GLU A 295 2.69 -8.68 4.82
C GLU A 295 1.89 -9.86 4.23
N PRO A 296 0.94 -9.60 3.32
CA PRO A 296 -0.07 -10.57 2.95
C PRO A 296 0.50 -11.80 2.22
N THR A 297 1.63 -11.63 1.53
CA THR A 297 2.39 -12.73 0.89
C THR A 297 2.95 -13.75 1.89
N LEU A 298 3.07 -13.37 3.16
CA LEU A 298 3.58 -14.22 4.24
C LEU A 298 2.47 -14.94 5.00
N ILE A 299 1.20 -14.64 4.78
CA ILE A 299 0.08 -15.20 5.55
C ILE A 299 -0.85 -16.02 4.66
N ILE A 300 -1.14 -17.24 5.10
CA ILE A 300 -2.14 -18.14 4.52
C ILE A 300 -3.15 -18.48 5.60
N PHE A 301 -4.45 -18.45 5.29
CA PHE A 301 -5.49 -18.88 6.21
C PHE A 301 -6.05 -20.23 5.77
N LYS A 302 -6.03 -21.23 6.64
CA LYS A 302 -6.40 -22.61 6.34
C LYS A 302 -7.53 -23.08 7.23
N ALA A 303 -8.66 -23.47 6.65
CA ALA A 303 -9.71 -24.19 7.39
C ALA A 303 -9.23 -25.60 7.74
N VAL A 304 -9.34 -25.99 9.03
CA VAL A 304 -8.84 -27.29 9.51
C VAL A 304 -9.91 -28.39 9.61
N ASN A 305 -11.18 -28.05 9.49
CA ASN A 305 -12.31 -28.97 9.53
C ASN A 305 -13.19 -28.79 8.30
N SER A 306 -13.67 -29.92 7.74
CA SER A 306 -14.46 -29.96 6.51
C SER A 306 -15.80 -29.25 6.60
N ASP A 307 -16.27 -28.98 7.83
CA ASP A 307 -17.56 -28.38 8.14
C ASP A 307 -17.47 -26.89 8.51
N THR A 308 -16.27 -26.30 8.45
CA THR A 308 -16.05 -24.87 8.75
C THR A 308 -16.92 -24.01 7.85
N HIS A 309 -17.71 -23.13 8.44
CA HIS A 309 -18.48 -22.12 7.73
C HIS A 309 -18.23 -20.75 8.35
N MET A 310 -17.31 -20.00 7.75
CA MET A 310 -16.96 -18.65 8.17
C MET A 310 -16.96 -17.72 6.96
N LEU A 311 -17.36 -16.47 7.20
CA LEU A 311 -17.22 -15.36 6.27
C LEU A 311 -16.22 -14.38 6.88
N ILE A 312 -15.16 -14.08 6.14
CA ILE A 312 -14.09 -13.19 6.58
C ILE A 312 -13.98 -12.04 5.60
N GLY A 313 -14.15 -10.81 6.10
CA GLY A 313 -13.85 -9.58 5.37
C GLY A 313 -12.37 -9.23 5.46
N PHE A 314 -11.72 -8.95 4.33
CA PHE A 314 -10.43 -8.27 4.28
C PHE A 314 -10.60 -6.91 3.61
N ASP A 315 -10.09 -5.87 4.27
CA ASP A 315 -9.89 -4.57 3.65
C ASP A 315 -8.77 -4.72 2.64
N ASN A 316 -9.18 -4.78 1.38
CA ASN A 316 -8.28 -4.63 0.27
C ASN A 316 -8.33 -3.17 -0.18
N ALA A 317 -7.38 -2.90 -1.06
CA ALA A 317 -7.33 -1.73 -1.88
C ALA A 317 -8.71 -1.30 -2.42
N ASP A 318 -9.48 -2.24 -2.95
CA ASP A 318 -10.73 -2.02 -3.65
C ASP A 318 -11.98 -2.13 -2.77
N GLY A 319 -11.77 -2.02 -1.46
CA GLY A 319 -12.80 -2.13 -0.43
C GLY A 319 -12.77 -3.48 0.29
N THR A 320 -13.69 -3.64 1.23
CA THR A 320 -13.79 -4.85 2.04
C THR A 320 -14.36 -6.00 1.19
N HIS A 321 -13.57 -7.05 1.01
CA HIS A 321 -13.95 -8.26 0.28
C HIS A 321 -14.23 -9.41 1.23
N THR A 322 -15.37 -10.07 1.04
CA THR A 322 -15.78 -11.21 1.85
C THR A 322 -15.36 -12.52 1.19
N TYR A 323 -14.75 -13.40 1.98
CA TYR A 323 -14.36 -14.75 1.56
C TYR A 323 -15.03 -15.78 2.44
N ALA A 324 -15.56 -16.82 1.80
CA ALA A 324 -16.26 -17.90 2.47
C ALA A 324 -15.42 -19.17 2.44
N TYR A 325 -15.31 -19.87 3.56
CA TYR A 325 -14.90 -21.28 3.51
C TYR A 325 -16.04 -22.12 2.97
N THR A 326 -15.82 -22.78 1.84
CA THR A 326 -16.82 -23.65 1.21
C THR A 326 -16.62 -25.08 1.69
N ARG A 327 -17.70 -25.75 2.09
CA ARG A 327 -17.64 -27.12 2.64
C ARG A 327 -16.97 -28.08 1.64
N GLY A 328 -15.80 -28.62 2.02
CA GLY A 328 -15.08 -29.63 1.24
C GLY A 328 -14.37 -29.14 -0.04
N ARG A 329 -14.33 -27.83 -0.32
CA ARG A 329 -13.59 -27.21 -1.44
C ARG A 329 -13.03 -25.85 -1.00
N ASP A 330 -11.84 -25.49 -1.45
CA ASP A 330 -11.21 -24.19 -1.16
C ASP A 330 -10.95 -23.92 0.34
N LEU A 331 -10.17 -24.82 0.94
CA LEU A 331 -9.78 -24.77 2.36
C LEU A 331 -8.76 -23.66 2.67
N TYR A 332 -8.28 -22.93 1.67
CA TYR A 332 -7.26 -21.91 1.83
C TYR A 332 -7.77 -20.54 1.36
N ILE A 333 -7.35 -19.51 2.07
CA ILE A 333 -7.39 -18.13 1.61
C ILE A 333 -5.93 -17.69 1.48
N THR A 334 -5.51 -17.41 0.26
CA THR A 334 -4.12 -17.14 -0.13
C THR A 334 -4.02 -15.81 -0.86
N TRP A 335 -2.89 -15.13 -0.73
CA TRP A 335 -2.66 -13.88 -1.44
C TRP A 335 -2.35 -14.10 -2.93
N ASP A 336 -3.13 -13.49 -3.82
CA ASP A 336 -2.85 -13.41 -5.25
C ASP A 336 -2.07 -12.11 -5.54
N SER A 337 -0.76 -12.23 -5.76
CA SER A 337 0.09 -11.08 -6.09
C SER A 337 -0.25 -10.43 -7.44
N THR A 338 -0.93 -11.12 -8.35
CA THR A 338 -1.34 -10.56 -9.64
C THR A 338 -2.55 -9.66 -9.47
N GLN A 339 -3.49 -10.08 -8.64
CA GLN A 339 -4.72 -9.34 -8.37
C GLN A 339 -4.59 -8.38 -7.18
N ASN A 340 -3.52 -8.49 -6.40
CA ASN A 340 -3.25 -7.73 -5.19
C ASN A 340 -4.36 -7.87 -4.13
N LYS A 341 -4.85 -9.10 -3.95
CA LYS A 341 -5.91 -9.43 -3.00
C LYS A 341 -5.84 -10.87 -2.54
N TYR A 342 -6.50 -11.15 -1.42
CA TYR A 342 -6.78 -12.53 -1.03
C TYR A 342 -7.75 -13.20 -1.99
N VAL A 343 -7.63 -14.51 -2.17
CA VAL A 343 -8.57 -15.33 -2.93
C VAL A 343 -8.73 -16.70 -2.26
N ASN A 344 -9.90 -17.30 -2.43
CA ASN A 344 -10.13 -18.71 -2.10
C ASN A 344 -9.29 -19.61 -3.00
N SER A 345 -8.66 -20.63 -2.41
CA SER A 345 -7.81 -21.59 -3.11
C SER A 345 -7.96 -23.00 -2.53
N ALA A 346 -7.81 -24.01 -3.39
CA ALA A 346 -7.71 -25.41 -3.00
C ALA A 346 -6.33 -25.78 -2.43
N THR A 347 -5.32 -24.94 -2.61
CA THR A 347 -3.92 -25.19 -2.24
C THR A 347 -3.32 -24.03 -1.43
N GLU A 348 -2.19 -24.30 -0.75
CA GLU A 348 -1.45 -23.31 0.06
C GLU A 348 -0.74 -22.23 -0.79
N THR A 349 -0.76 -22.38 -2.11
CA THR A 349 -0.17 -21.46 -3.08
C THR A 349 -1.12 -21.29 -4.26
N LEU A 350 -1.00 -20.15 -4.92
CA LEU A 350 -1.58 -19.85 -6.23
C LEU A 350 -0.57 -20.05 -7.33
#